data_AF-A0A934CEE0-F1
#
_entry.id   AF-A0A934CEE0-F1
#
_cell.length_a   1.000
_cell.length_b   1.000
_cell.length_c   1.000
_cell.angle_alpha   90.00
_cell.angle_beta   90.00
_cell.angle_gamma   90.00
#
_symmetry.space_group_name_H-M   'P 1'
#
loop_
_entity.id
_entity.type
_entity.pdbx_description
1 polymer ?
#
loop_
_entity_poly.entity_id
_entity_poly.type
_entity_poly.pdbx_seq_one_letter_code
_entity_poly.pdbx_strand_id
1 'polypeptide(L)'
;MPTFRTPQTVHLPPESVERAAAFADAVTSTVNYRDSNQTVKQKIRDDHFVSKLGEEAVRFVFEARNCQVEGPDYQVYTGKGKSWEADLKVNGLEVAVKTQRRSAANRYGLSWTFQDSPQRRDPILDMPDAWVCLVVYEDLKEGNECVVYPPRKIKQLIFEAPRLSKLVGKKQAVYLETLQKHGVFK
;
A
#
# COMPACT_ATOMS: atom_id res chain seq x y z
N MET A 1 -9.90 -7.83 -16.05
CA MET A 1 -8.98 -6.68 -15.88
C MET A 1 -7.72 -6.95 -16.69
N PRO A 2 -7.32 -6.07 -17.62
CA PRO A 2 -6.01 -6.13 -18.26
C PRO A 2 -4.91 -6.17 -17.19
N THR A 3 -4.23 -7.31 -17.07
CA THR A 3 -3.12 -7.47 -16.13
C THR A 3 -1.79 -7.28 -16.83
N PHE A 4 -0.77 -6.83 -16.10
CA PHE A 4 0.61 -6.83 -16.54
C PHE A 4 1.38 -7.97 -15.85
N ARG A 5 2.46 -8.47 -16.49
CA ARG A 5 3.18 -9.67 -16.04
C ARG A 5 4.51 -9.38 -15.36
N THR A 6 5.08 -8.20 -15.59
CA THR A 6 6.36 -7.75 -15.05
C THR A 6 6.16 -6.45 -14.27
N PRO A 7 6.96 -6.15 -13.24
CA PRO A 7 6.88 -4.88 -12.52
C PRO A 7 6.91 -3.68 -13.48
N GLN A 8 6.13 -2.65 -13.18
CA GLN A 8 6.00 -1.44 -13.98
C GLN A 8 6.57 -0.26 -13.21
N THR A 9 7.52 0.44 -13.80
CA THR A 9 8.05 1.68 -13.25
C THR A 9 7.20 2.86 -13.71
N VAL A 10 6.76 3.69 -12.77
CA VAL A 10 5.97 4.88 -13.04
C VAL A 10 6.60 6.07 -12.34
N HIS A 11 6.66 7.19 -13.06
CA HIS A 11 7.03 8.49 -12.49
C HIS A 11 5.74 9.25 -12.20
N LEU A 12 5.47 9.52 -10.92
CA LEU A 12 4.29 10.26 -10.52
C LEU A 12 4.44 11.74 -10.89
N PRO A 13 3.43 12.36 -11.53
CA PRO A 13 3.49 13.78 -11.83
C PRO A 13 3.40 14.59 -10.53
N PRO A 14 3.97 15.81 -10.51
CA PRO A 14 4.01 16.67 -9.32
C PRO A 14 2.63 16.86 -8.67
N GLU A 15 1.58 17.05 -9.47
CA GLU A 15 0.20 17.22 -8.97
C GLU A 15 -0.25 16.04 -8.10
N SER A 16 0.03 14.80 -8.50
CA SER A 16 -0.36 13.61 -7.72
C SER A 16 0.39 13.54 -6.39
N VAL A 17 1.65 13.98 -6.39
CA VAL A 17 2.50 14.04 -5.19
C VAL A 17 2.02 15.12 -4.24
N GLU A 18 1.64 16.28 -4.76
CA GLU A 18 1.06 17.39 -4.00
C GLU A 18 -0.28 16.99 -3.36
N ARG A 19 -1.17 16.31 -4.09
CA ARG A 19 -2.43 15.79 -3.53
C ARG A 19 -2.19 14.78 -2.40
N ALA A 20 -1.26 13.84 -2.60
CA ALA A 20 -0.86 12.87 -1.57
C ALA A 20 -0.30 13.57 -0.32
N ALA A 21 0.51 14.62 -0.50
CA ALA A 21 1.06 15.39 0.61
C ALA A 21 -0.04 16.15 1.37
N ALA A 22 -0.91 16.87 0.66
CA ALA A 22 -2.03 17.60 1.25
C ALA A 22 -2.96 16.69 2.05
N PHE A 23 -3.23 15.48 1.56
CA PHE A 23 -3.99 14.47 2.30
C PHE A 23 -3.30 14.03 3.58
N ALA A 24 -2.01 13.70 3.49
CA ALA A 24 -1.25 13.26 4.65
C ALA A 24 -1.21 14.34 5.75
N ASP A 25 -1.09 15.61 5.36
CA ASP A 25 -1.14 16.76 6.26
C ASP A 25 -2.53 16.92 6.90
N ALA A 26 -3.60 16.82 6.11
CA ALA A 26 -4.97 16.90 6.60
C ALA A 26 -5.33 15.76 7.56
N VAL A 27 -4.90 14.51 7.29
CA VAL A 27 -5.12 13.39 8.22
C VAL A 27 -4.31 13.59 9.51
N THR A 28 -3.05 14.00 9.41
CA THR A 28 -2.18 14.15 10.59
C THR A 28 -2.64 15.28 11.52
N SER A 29 -3.33 16.29 10.98
CA SER A 29 -3.92 17.38 11.77
C SER A 29 -5.19 16.99 12.52
N THR A 30 -5.87 15.90 12.14
CA THR A 30 -7.18 15.48 12.71
C THR A 30 -7.09 14.32 13.70
N VAL A 31 -5.98 13.58 13.74
CA VAL A 31 -5.82 12.35 14.53
C VAL A 31 -5.10 12.56 15.87
N ASN A 32 -5.65 11.96 16.93
CA ASN A 32 -5.05 11.91 18.27
C ASN A 32 -4.69 10.45 18.63
N TYR A 33 -3.60 9.93 18.05
CA TYR A 33 -3.14 8.53 18.22
C TYR A 33 -2.48 8.28 19.59
N ARG A 34 -3.22 8.49 20.69
CA ARG A 34 -2.75 8.12 22.05
C ARG A 34 -2.69 6.60 22.26
N ASP A 35 -3.43 5.83 21.48
CA ASP A 35 -3.63 4.38 21.61
C ASP A 35 -2.54 3.51 20.94
N SER A 36 -1.85 4.05 19.93
CA SER A 36 -0.94 3.29 19.07
C SER A 36 0.55 3.46 19.43
N ASN A 37 0.85 4.21 20.51
CA ASN A 37 2.21 4.61 20.92
C ASN A 37 3.04 5.24 19.78
N GLN A 38 2.37 5.75 18.74
CA GLN A 38 2.96 6.49 17.63
C GLN A 38 2.86 7.97 17.97
N THR A 39 3.76 8.45 18.82
CA THR A 39 3.84 9.86 19.23
C THR A 39 4.47 10.75 18.16
N VAL A 40 5.05 10.15 17.12
CA VAL A 40 5.76 10.86 16.05
C VAL A 40 4.79 11.19 14.93
N LYS A 41 4.14 12.36 15.00
CA LYS A 41 3.24 12.88 13.95
C LYS A 41 3.85 12.79 12.55
N GLN A 42 5.16 13.03 12.43
CA GLN A 42 5.89 12.90 11.17
C GLN A 42 5.76 11.50 10.57
N LYS A 43 5.83 10.45 11.38
CA LYS A 43 5.72 9.07 10.89
C LYS A 43 4.31 8.78 10.38
N ILE A 44 3.29 9.24 11.09
CA ILE A 44 1.89 9.06 10.68
C ILE A 44 1.64 9.75 9.34
N ARG A 45 2.09 11.00 9.22
CA ARG A 45 2.06 11.76 7.97
C ARG A 45 2.76 10.99 6.86
N ASP A 46 4.00 10.56 7.11
CA ASP A 46 4.82 9.82 6.15
C ASP A 46 4.16 8.51 5.70
N ASP A 47 3.56 7.75 6.61
CA ASP A 47 2.87 6.50 6.30
C ASP A 47 1.64 6.77 5.40
N HIS A 48 0.84 7.81 5.68
CA HIS A 48 -0.29 8.21 4.84
C HIS A 48 0.14 8.73 3.47
N PHE A 49 1.19 9.54 3.43
CA PHE A 49 1.76 10.06 2.19
C PHE A 49 2.21 8.92 1.27
N VAL A 50 3.00 7.98 1.79
CA VAL A 50 3.51 6.83 1.03
C VAL A 50 2.39 5.91 0.56
N SER A 51 1.32 5.74 1.38
CA SER A 51 0.13 5.00 0.96
C SER A 51 -0.45 5.61 -0.32
N LYS A 52 -0.75 6.92 -0.30
CA LYS A 52 -1.37 7.62 -1.43
C LYS A 52 -0.49 7.64 -2.68
N LEU A 53 0.83 7.78 -2.54
CA LEU A 53 1.74 7.64 -3.68
C LEU A 53 1.62 6.27 -4.36
N GLY A 54 1.50 5.20 -3.58
CA GLY A 54 1.31 3.87 -4.17
C GLY A 54 -0.05 3.71 -4.85
N GLU A 55 -1.11 4.26 -4.26
CA GLU A 55 -2.45 4.23 -4.85
C GLU A 55 -2.47 5.00 -6.18
N GLU A 56 -1.87 6.20 -6.23
CA GLU A 56 -1.68 6.94 -7.48
C GLU A 56 -0.87 6.13 -8.50
N ALA A 57 0.24 5.51 -8.10
CA ALA A 57 1.07 4.72 -9.01
C ALA A 57 0.27 3.58 -9.65
N VAL A 58 -0.56 2.89 -8.87
CA VAL A 58 -1.45 1.83 -9.38
C VAL A 58 -2.49 2.40 -10.34
N ARG A 59 -3.11 3.54 -10.01
CA ARG A 59 -4.04 4.25 -10.91
C ARG A 59 -3.39 4.52 -12.26
N PHE A 60 -2.21 5.15 -12.29
CA PHE A 60 -1.48 5.45 -13.53
C PHE A 60 -1.21 4.20 -14.38
N VAL A 61 -0.78 3.09 -13.76
CA VAL A 61 -0.51 1.83 -14.49
C VAL A 61 -1.76 1.30 -15.20
N PHE A 62 -2.92 1.39 -14.56
CA PHE A 62 -4.17 0.85 -15.12
C PHE A 62 -4.84 1.82 -16.10
N GLU A 63 -4.82 3.13 -15.84
CA GLU A 63 -5.31 4.15 -16.78
C GLU A 63 -4.53 4.11 -18.10
N ALA A 64 -3.20 3.97 -18.04
CA ALA A 64 -2.36 3.81 -19.23
C ALA A 64 -2.68 2.54 -20.06
N ARG A 65 -3.51 1.64 -19.51
CA ARG A 65 -4.02 0.41 -20.16
C ARG A 65 -5.50 0.51 -20.49
N ASN A 66 -6.05 1.73 -20.57
CA ASN A 66 -7.45 2.00 -20.86
C ASN A 66 -8.42 1.31 -19.88
N CYS A 67 -8.00 1.11 -18.62
CA CYS A 67 -8.91 0.68 -17.57
C CYS A 67 -9.62 1.90 -16.99
N GLN A 68 -10.90 1.74 -16.66
CA GLN A 68 -11.61 2.68 -15.80
C GLN A 68 -11.12 2.49 -14.36
N VAL A 69 -10.61 3.55 -13.73
CA VAL A 69 -10.14 3.53 -12.35
C VAL A 69 -10.94 4.54 -11.53
N GLU A 70 -11.49 4.09 -10.41
CA GLU A 70 -12.09 4.94 -9.37
C GLU A 70 -11.15 4.95 -8.16
N GLY A 71 -10.95 6.13 -7.57
CA GLY A 71 -9.94 6.39 -6.53
C GLY A 71 -8.59 6.87 -7.12
N PRO A 72 -7.58 7.19 -6.28
CA PRO A 72 -7.58 7.13 -4.81
C PRO A 72 -8.62 8.04 -4.17
N ASP A 73 -9.21 7.62 -3.05
CA ASP A 73 -10.06 8.53 -2.26
C ASP A 73 -9.21 9.47 -1.41
N TYR A 74 -9.49 10.77 -1.48
CA TYR A 74 -8.79 11.82 -0.74
C TYR A 74 -9.65 12.40 0.39
N GLN A 75 -10.79 11.80 0.72
CA GLN A 75 -11.62 12.26 1.82
C GLN A 75 -10.98 11.95 3.18
N VAL A 76 -10.94 12.97 4.05
CA VAL A 76 -10.44 12.83 5.42
C VAL A 76 -11.62 12.56 6.35
N TYR A 77 -11.81 11.30 6.71
CA TYR A 77 -12.89 10.89 7.61
C TYR A 77 -12.58 11.29 9.07
N THR A 78 -13.53 11.97 9.71
CA THR A 78 -13.51 12.24 11.16
C THR A 78 -14.46 11.26 11.87
N GLY A 79 -13.97 10.52 12.89
CA GLY A 79 -14.81 9.66 13.74
C GLY A 79 -15.12 8.24 13.20
N LYS A 80 -16.27 7.67 13.62
CA LYS A 80 -16.70 6.26 13.43
C LYS A 80 -17.06 5.86 11.99
N GLY A 81 -16.84 6.73 11.00
CA GLY A 81 -17.25 6.53 9.61
C GLY A 81 -16.28 5.72 8.74
N LYS A 82 -15.28 5.04 9.32
CA LYS A 82 -14.29 4.28 8.55
C LYS A 82 -14.86 2.92 8.13
N SER A 83 -15.57 2.89 7.00
CA SER A 83 -15.79 1.67 6.23
C SER A 83 -14.44 1.17 5.71
N TRP A 84 -14.25 -0.15 5.67
CA TRP A 84 -13.13 -0.74 4.95
C TRP A 84 -13.47 -0.65 3.46
N GLU A 85 -13.15 0.48 2.84
CA GLU A 85 -13.27 0.66 1.39
C GLU A 85 -11.94 0.31 0.74
N ALA A 86 -12.00 -0.39 -0.39
CA ALA A 86 -10.83 -0.69 -1.18
C ALA A 86 -10.17 0.61 -1.67
N ASP A 87 -8.83 0.61 -1.75
CA ASP A 87 -8.08 1.82 -2.10
C ASP A 87 -8.43 2.31 -3.52
N LEU A 88 -8.71 1.38 -4.44
CA LEU A 88 -9.11 1.64 -5.82
C LEU A 88 -10.21 0.67 -6.29
N LYS A 89 -10.98 1.08 -7.30
CA LYS A 89 -11.77 0.15 -8.14
C LYS A 89 -11.33 0.22 -9.58
N VAL A 90 -10.89 -0.90 -10.15
CA VAL A 90 -10.40 -1.00 -11.54
C VAL A 90 -11.38 -1.83 -12.37
N ASN A 91 -12.07 -1.19 -13.31
CA ASN A 91 -13.18 -1.75 -14.09
C ASN A 91 -14.23 -2.42 -13.18
N GLY A 92 -14.58 -1.75 -12.06
CA GLY A 92 -15.52 -2.25 -11.06
C GLY A 92 -14.96 -3.29 -10.09
N LEU A 93 -13.70 -3.72 -10.21
CA LEU A 93 -13.07 -4.64 -9.27
C LEU A 93 -12.32 -3.88 -8.19
N GLU A 94 -12.59 -4.19 -6.93
CA GLU A 94 -11.87 -3.66 -5.78
C GLU A 94 -10.42 -4.15 -5.75
N VAL A 95 -9.49 -3.21 -5.60
CA VAL A 95 -8.05 -3.44 -5.56
C VAL A 95 -7.47 -2.71 -4.35
N ALA A 96 -6.89 -3.46 -3.42
CA ALA A 96 -6.09 -2.88 -2.36
C ALA A 96 -4.67 -2.56 -2.84
N VAL A 97 -4.01 -1.63 -2.15
CA VAL A 97 -2.66 -1.22 -2.45
C VAL A 97 -1.83 -1.26 -1.18
N LYS A 98 -0.66 -1.89 -1.24
CA LYS A 98 0.32 -1.86 -0.17
C LYS A 98 1.63 -1.30 -0.70
N THR A 99 2.19 -0.33 0.02
CA THR A 99 3.40 0.39 -0.41
C THR A 99 4.51 0.26 0.63
N GLN A 100 5.74 0.08 0.17
CA GLN A 100 6.94 0.16 1.02
C GLN A 100 7.96 1.15 0.41
N ARG A 101 8.60 1.97 1.26
CA ARG A 101 9.77 2.77 0.86
C ARG A 101 10.97 1.88 0.57
N ARG A 102 11.78 2.22 -0.44
CA ARG A 102 13.07 1.57 -0.74
C ARG A 102 14.03 1.66 0.45
N SER A 103 14.10 2.80 1.12
CA SER A 103 14.93 2.97 2.33
C SER A 103 14.52 2.02 3.47
N ALA A 104 13.23 1.69 3.59
CA ALA A 104 12.74 0.71 4.55
C ALA A 104 13.03 -0.73 4.10
N ALA A 105 12.87 -1.01 2.80
CA ALA A 105 13.23 -2.29 2.20
C ALA A 105 14.71 -2.63 2.42
N ASN A 106 15.63 -1.66 2.30
CA ASN A 106 17.06 -1.87 2.53
C ASN A 106 17.38 -2.29 3.97
N ARG A 107 16.55 -1.86 4.95
CA ARG A 107 16.75 -2.21 6.37
C ARG A 107 16.09 -3.53 6.77
N TYR A 108 14.93 -3.83 6.21
CA TYR A 108 14.05 -4.89 6.70
C TYR A 108 13.71 -5.96 5.66
N GLY A 109 14.29 -5.87 4.46
CA GLY A 109 13.87 -6.66 3.31
C GLY A 109 12.63 -6.05 2.63
N LEU A 110 12.60 -6.19 1.31
CA LEU A 110 11.47 -5.75 0.50
C LEU A 110 10.23 -6.60 0.83
N SER A 111 9.26 -5.96 1.50
CA SER A 111 8.07 -6.60 2.04
C SER A 111 6.91 -5.64 2.26
N TRP A 112 5.70 -6.21 2.30
CA TRP A 112 4.47 -5.48 2.54
C TRP A 112 3.74 -6.07 3.73
N THR A 113 3.36 -5.21 4.67
CA THR A 113 2.76 -5.66 5.93
C THR A 113 1.25 -5.49 5.94
N PHE A 114 0.58 -6.48 6.50
CA PHE A 114 -0.86 -6.49 6.76
C PHE A 114 -1.06 -6.49 8.27
N GLN A 115 -2.07 -5.75 8.73
CA GLN A 115 -2.38 -5.69 10.15
C GLN A 115 -3.12 -6.98 10.55
N ASP A 116 -2.58 -7.67 11.54
CA ASP A 116 -3.12 -8.96 11.99
C ASP A 116 -2.94 -9.09 13.51
N SER A 117 -3.76 -8.37 14.26
CA SER A 117 -3.84 -8.47 15.72
C SER A 117 -5.29 -8.67 16.16
N PRO A 118 -5.54 -9.24 17.36
CA PRO A 118 -6.90 -9.44 17.86
C PRO A 118 -7.72 -8.14 17.96
N GLN A 119 -7.06 -7.00 18.21
CA GLN A 119 -7.69 -5.69 18.35
C GLN A 119 -7.88 -4.96 17.01
N ARG A 120 -7.08 -5.30 16.00
CA ARG A 120 -7.11 -4.65 14.69
C ARG A 120 -6.57 -5.64 13.66
N ARG A 121 -7.41 -6.01 12.70
CA ARG A 121 -7.07 -6.93 11.61
C ARG A 121 -7.56 -6.35 10.29
N ASP A 122 -6.74 -6.45 9.24
CA ASP A 122 -7.13 -6.05 7.89
C ASP A 122 -8.14 -7.07 7.34
N PRO A 123 -9.40 -6.68 7.03
CA PRO A 123 -10.43 -7.59 6.52
C PRO A 123 -10.04 -8.37 5.27
N ILE A 124 -9.16 -7.79 4.44
CA ILE A 124 -8.65 -8.42 3.22
C ILE A 124 -7.96 -9.77 3.46
N LEU A 125 -7.44 -10.00 4.67
CA LEU A 125 -6.80 -11.27 5.04
C LEU A 125 -7.79 -12.45 5.02
N ASP A 126 -9.09 -12.16 5.15
CA ASP A 126 -10.16 -13.16 5.12
C ASP A 126 -10.86 -13.22 3.75
N MET A 127 -10.33 -12.49 2.75
CA MET A 127 -10.88 -12.38 1.39
C MET A 127 -9.90 -12.99 0.36
N PRO A 128 -9.85 -14.33 0.20
CA PRO A 128 -8.85 -15.01 -0.63
C PRO A 128 -8.87 -14.58 -2.10
N ASP A 129 -10.02 -14.16 -2.61
CA ASP A 129 -10.19 -13.69 -3.99
C ASP A 129 -10.05 -12.18 -4.18
N ALA A 130 -9.84 -11.41 -3.11
CA ALA A 130 -9.58 -9.97 -3.20
C ALA A 130 -8.25 -9.69 -3.92
N TRP A 131 -8.23 -8.60 -4.69
CA TRP A 131 -7.05 -8.18 -5.43
C TRP A 131 -6.21 -7.20 -4.63
N VAL A 132 -4.89 -7.33 -4.77
CA VAL A 132 -3.93 -6.40 -4.20
C VAL A 132 -2.78 -6.12 -5.17
N CYS A 133 -2.38 -4.85 -5.22
CA CYS A 133 -1.15 -4.39 -5.85
C CYS A 133 -0.10 -4.08 -4.79
N LEU A 134 1.12 -4.56 -5.02
CA LEU A 134 2.27 -4.33 -4.16
C LEU A 134 3.16 -3.28 -4.83
N VAL A 135 3.53 -2.23 -4.10
CA VAL A 135 4.22 -1.06 -4.66
C VAL A 135 5.48 -0.75 -3.86
N VAL A 136 6.54 -0.35 -4.56
CA VAL A 136 7.74 0.22 -3.95
C VAL A 136 7.83 1.69 -4.33
N TYR A 137 7.98 2.56 -3.35
CA TYR A 137 8.33 3.95 -3.58
C TYR A 137 9.86 4.10 -3.49
N GLU A 138 10.48 4.57 -4.57
CA GLU A 138 11.94 4.71 -4.72
C GLU A 138 12.46 6.00 -4.07
N ASP A 139 12.24 6.14 -2.76
CA ASP A 139 12.57 7.33 -1.95
C ASP A 139 14.07 7.64 -1.81
N LEU A 140 14.94 6.84 -2.43
CA LEU A 140 16.39 7.06 -2.50
C LEU A 140 16.85 7.61 -3.85
N LYS A 141 15.96 7.72 -4.84
CA LYS A 141 16.25 8.30 -6.15
C LYS A 141 15.68 9.72 -6.22
N GLU A 142 16.25 10.54 -7.10
CA GLU A 142 15.62 11.79 -7.47
C GLU A 142 14.33 11.52 -8.26
N GLY A 143 13.28 12.31 -7.99
CA GLY A 143 11.96 12.14 -8.59
C GLY A 143 10.99 11.32 -7.74
N ASN A 144 9.78 11.13 -8.26
CA ASN A 144 8.70 10.43 -7.59
C ASN A 144 8.41 9.10 -8.29
N GLU A 145 9.43 8.24 -8.34
CA GLU A 145 9.36 6.94 -9.00
C GLU A 145 8.73 5.88 -8.07
N CYS A 146 7.78 5.12 -8.61
CA CYS A 146 7.21 3.94 -7.97
C CYS A 146 7.36 2.71 -8.88
N VAL A 147 7.61 1.55 -8.28
CA VAL A 147 7.59 0.25 -8.95
C VAL A 147 6.34 -0.51 -8.52
N VAL A 148 5.42 -0.71 -9.44
CA VAL A 148 4.16 -1.43 -9.22
C VAL A 148 4.31 -2.88 -9.67
N TYR A 149 4.12 -3.83 -8.75
CA TYR A 149 4.14 -5.25 -9.07
C TYR A 149 2.79 -5.71 -9.65
N PRO A 150 2.78 -6.77 -10.49
CA PRO A 150 1.56 -7.34 -11.03
C PRO A 150 0.49 -7.59 -9.96
N PRO A 151 -0.79 -7.29 -10.23
CA PRO A 151 -1.86 -7.57 -9.29
C PRO A 151 -1.90 -9.06 -8.96
N ARG A 152 -2.14 -9.37 -7.69
CA ARG A 152 -2.29 -10.72 -7.17
C ARG A 152 -3.55 -10.81 -6.33
N LYS A 153 -4.14 -12.00 -6.31
CA LYS A 153 -5.16 -12.33 -5.31
C LYS A 153 -4.49 -12.62 -3.97
N ILE A 154 -5.16 -12.33 -2.86
CA ILE A 154 -4.64 -12.62 -1.51
C ILE A 154 -4.22 -14.07 -1.36
N LYS A 155 -5.00 -15.03 -1.88
CA LYS A 155 -4.67 -16.47 -1.84
C LYS A 155 -3.40 -16.86 -2.60
N GLN A 156 -2.86 -15.97 -3.44
CA GLN A 156 -1.61 -16.19 -4.18
C GLN A 156 -0.39 -15.65 -3.43
N LEU A 157 -0.59 -14.90 -2.34
CA LEU A 157 0.49 -14.37 -1.52
C LEU A 157 0.90 -15.40 -0.47
N ILE A 158 2.18 -15.36 -0.12
CA ILE A 158 2.75 -16.18 0.96
C ILE A 158 2.98 -15.23 2.13
N PHE A 159 2.21 -15.42 3.20
CA PHE A 159 2.29 -14.63 4.42
C PHE A 159 3.26 -15.28 5.40
N GLU A 160 4.14 -14.48 5.96
CA GLU A 160 5.16 -14.87 6.91
C GLU A 160 5.15 -13.95 8.14
N ALA A 161 5.82 -14.39 9.20
CA ALA A 161 6.05 -13.54 10.36
C ALA A 161 6.97 -12.36 9.98
N PRO A 162 6.70 -11.14 10.50
CA PRO A 162 7.56 -10.00 10.24
C PRO A 162 8.93 -10.19 10.90
N ARG A 163 10.01 -9.82 10.20
CA ARG A 163 11.40 -9.88 10.69
C ARG A 163 11.64 -9.09 11.97
N LEU A 164 10.85 -8.05 12.23
CA LEU A 164 10.91 -7.30 13.50
C LEU A 164 10.11 -8.05 14.57
N SER A 165 10.78 -8.61 15.57
CA SER A 165 10.18 -9.38 16.67
C SER A 165 9.00 -8.66 17.34
N LYS A 166 9.09 -7.34 17.55
CA LYS A 166 8.01 -6.52 18.14
C LYS A 166 6.70 -6.46 17.33
N LEU A 167 6.73 -6.87 16.06
CA LEU A 167 5.57 -6.92 15.16
C LEU A 167 4.96 -8.32 15.05
N VAL A 168 5.65 -9.35 15.55
CA VAL A 168 5.14 -10.73 15.55
C VAL A 168 3.85 -10.79 16.39
N GLY A 169 2.82 -11.45 15.84
CA GLY A 169 1.48 -11.49 16.44
C GLY A 169 0.66 -10.20 16.33
N LYS A 170 1.19 -9.17 15.65
CA LYS A 170 0.47 -7.92 15.35
C LYS A 170 0.32 -7.65 13.86
N LYS A 171 1.21 -8.23 13.06
CA LYS A 171 1.27 -8.06 11.61
C LYS A 171 1.70 -9.36 10.96
N GLN A 172 1.26 -9.55 9.73
CA GLN A 172 1.84 -10.49 8.77
C GLN A 172 2.59 -9.72 7.69
N ALA A 173 3.59 -10.34 7.09
CA ALA A 173 4.38 -9.75 6.03
C ALA A 173 4.43 -10.64 4.80
N VAL A 174 4.45 -10.03 3.63
CA VAL A 174 4.68 -10.70 2.36
C VAL A 174 6.03 -10.23 1.84
N TYR A 175 7.00 -11.15 1.71
CA TYR A 175 8.36 -10.84 1.29
C TYR A 175 8.55 -11.10 -0.21
N LEU A 176 9.16 -10.15 -0.92
CA LEU A 176 9.41 -10.33 -2.36
C LEU A 176 10.29 -11.55 -2.64
N GLU A 177 11.34 -11.77 -1.84
CA GLU A 177 12.25 -12.91 -2.01
C GLU A 177 11.52 -14.25 -1.94
N THR A 178 10.53 -14.38 -1.04
CA THR A 178 9.71 -15.58 -0.88
C THR A 178 8.80 -15.78 -2.08
N LEU A 179 8.14 -14.70 -2.53
CA LEU A 179 7.30 -14.73 -3.72
C LEU A 179 8.10 -15.12 -4.98
N GLN A 180 9.34 -14.63 -5.11
CA GLN A 180 10.24 -15.01 -6.22
C GLN A 180 10.69 -16.46 -6.12
N LYS A 181 11.11 -16.91 -4.93
CA LYS A 181 11.51 -18.29 -4.67
C LYS A 181 10.42 -19.31 -5.04
N HIS A 182 9.15 -18.92 -4.89
CA HIS A 182 7.99 -19.78 -5.18
C HIS A 182 7.34 -19.48 -6.55
N GLY A 183 7.98 -18.65 -7.38
CA GLY A 183 7.50 -18.34 -8.74
C GLY A 183 6.21 -17.52 -8.80
N VAL A 184 5.77 -16.89 -7.70
CA VAL A 184 4.61 -15.98 -7.68
C VAL A 184 4.92 -14.70 -8.45
N PHE A 185 6.15 -14.18 -8.29
CA PHE A 185 6.72 -13.16 -9.17
C PHE A 185 7.93 -13.71 -9.89
N LYS A 186 8.11 -13.30 -11.14
CA LYS A 186 9.30 -13.57 -11.95
C LYS A 186 10.17 -12.33 -11.97
#